data_AF-A0AAY4AN88-F1
#
_entry.id   AF-A0AAY4AN88-F1
#
_cell.length_a   1.000
_cell.length_b   1.000
_cell.length_c   1.000
_cell.angle_alpha   90.00
_cell.angle_beta   90.00
_cell.angle_gamma   90.00
#
_symmetry.space_group_name_H-M   'P 1'
#
loop_
_entity.id
_entity.type
_entity.pdbx_description
1 polymer ?
#
loop_
_entity_poly.entity_id
_entity_poly.type
_entity_poly.pdbx_seq_one_letter_code
_entity_poly.pdbx_strand_id
1 'polypeptide(L)'
;VLLHLFMVDNGADDWRIAMTYERIFFIVLELLVCAIHPIPGQYVFTWTARLAFTYVPSVADADVDIILSIPMFLRLYLIGRVMLLHSKLFTDASSRSIGALNKINFNTRFVMKTLMTICPGTVLLVFSISSWIIAAWTVRVCERYHDKQEVTSNFLGAMWLISITFLSIGYGDMVPNTYCGKGVCLLTGIMGAGCTALVVAVVARKLELTKAEKHVHNFMMDTQLCKRVKNTAANVLRETWLIYKHTKLVKKIDHAKVRKHQRKFLQAIHQLRSVKMDVNELNNPTSHCASALLLKTQNVMYDLVSELQERSEELDKRIGTLEDKLESVSSTLQALPCLISQAISQQQQDLLDGFVHRYRPASLGSERSWTPSRRRRSPSTAPHTSSDSG
;
A
#
# COMPACT_ATOMS: atom_id res chain seq x y z
N VAL A 1 -28.96 -23.14 15.52
CA VAL A 1 -28.72 -21.75 15.02
C VAL A 1 -28.02 -21.75 13.67
N LEU A 2 -26.80 -22.30 13.52
CA LEU A 2 -26.06 -22.22 12.25
C LEU A 2 -26.76 -22.93 11.06
N LEU A 3 -27.40 -24.08 11.31
CA LEU A 3 -28.21 -24.81 10.30
C LEU A 3 -29.45 -24.03 9.86
N HIS A 4 -30.13 -23.39 10.83
CA HIS A 4 -31.33 -22.59 10.56
C HIS A 4 -30.98 -21.33 9.77
N LEU A 5 -29.85 -20.68 10.08
CA LEU A 5 -29.37 -19.52 9.32
C LEU A 5 -29.03 -19.91 7.86
N PHE A 6 -28.39 -21.07 7.67
CA PHE A 6 -28.06 -21.59 6.33
C PHE A 6 -29.31 -21.96 5.52
N MET A 7 -30.35 -22.52 6.15
CA MET A 7 -31.63 -22.78 5.49
C MET A 7 -32.30 -21.48 5.05
N VAL A 8 -32.34 -20.47 5.92
CA VAL A 8 -32.96 -19.16 5.63
C VAL A 8 -32.19 -18.43 4.52
N ASP A 9 -30.85 -18.43 4.55
CA ASP A 9 -30.03 -17.76 3.53
C ASP A 9 -30.17 -18.41 2.14
N ASN A 10 -30.48 -19.71 2.07
CA ASN A 10 -30.61 -20.45 0.80
C ASN A 10 -32.05 -20.80 0.41
N GLY A 11 -33.05 -20.40 1.20
CA GLY A 11 -34.47 -20.72 0.95
C GLY A 11 -34.76 -22.22 0.89
N ALA A 12 -34.03 -23.03 1.66
CA ALA A 12 -34.21 -24.48 1.70
C ALA A 12 -35.08 -24.90 2.90
N ASP A 13 -36.15 -25.65 2.64
CA ASP A 13 -37.06 -26.12 3.70
C ASP A 13 -36.59 -27.43 4.36
N ASP A 14 -35.80 -28.25 3.65
CA ASP A 14 -35.30 -29.53 4.15
C ASP A 14 -33.90 -29.41 4.77
N TRP A 15 -33.82 -29.59 6.09
CA TRP A 15 -32.56 -29.57 6.85
C TRP A 15 -31.54 -30.63 6.40
N ARG A 16 -32.01 -31.72 5.79
CA ARG A 16 -31.16 -32.81 5.29
C ARG A 16 -30.26 -32.33 4.14
N ILE A 17 -30.75 -31.40 3.32
CA ILE A 17 -30.00 -30.82 2.19
C ILE A 17 -28.87 -29.92 2.71
N ALA A 18 -29.08 -29.28 3.86
CA ALA A 18 -28.08 -28.45 4.52
C ALA A 18 -26.98 -29.24 5.26
N MET A 19 -27.21 -30.55 5.51
CA MET A 19 -26.37 -31.36 6.37
C MET A 19 -25.42 -32.27 5.57
N THR A 20 -24.21 -31.77 5.32
CA THR A 20 -23.15 -32.55 4.65
C THR A 20 -22.41 -33.47 5.62
N TYR A 21 -21.85 -34.59 5.12
CA TYR A 21 -21.04 -35.52 5.93
C TYR A 21 -19.85 -34.83 6.62
N GLU A 22 -19.22 -33.86 5.95
CA GLU A 22 -18.15 -33.06 6.53
C GLU A 22 -18.62 -32.20 7.72
N ARG A 23 -19.80 -31.55 7.61
CA ARG A 23 -20.39 -30.81 8.74
C ARG A 23 -20.72 -31.73 9.91
N ILE A 24 -21.32 -32.89 9.62
CA ILE A 24 -21.65 -33.88 10.66
C ILE A 24 -20.39 -34.32 11.38
N PHE A 25 -19.32 -34.64 10.64
CA PHE A 25 -18.04 -35.03 11.21
C PHE A 25 -17.49 -33.94 12.16
N PHE A 26 -17.47 -32.67 11.74
CA PHE A 26 -17.01 -31.58 12.60
C PHE A 26 -17.92 -31.36 13.82
N ILE A 27 -19.24 -31.50 13.68
CA ILE A 27 -20.18 -31.38 14.80
C ILE A 27 -19.95 -32.51 15.81
N VAL A 28 -19.77 -33.75 15.35
CA VAL A 28 -19.49 -34.91 16.22
C VAL A 28 -18.16 -34.73 16.93
N LEU A 29 -17.12 -34.27 16.22
CA LEU A 29 -15.83 -33.95 16.83
C LEU A 29 -15.97 -32.85 17.89
N GLU A 30 -16.73 -31.79 17.60
CA GLU A 30 -16.98 -30.69 18.54
C GLU A 30 -17.69 -31.20 19.80
N LEU A 31 -18.68 -32.08 19.62
CA LEU A 31 -19.46 -32.68 20.70
C LEU A 31 -18.61 -33.64 21.54
N LEU A 32 -17.74 -34.45 20.92
CA LEU A 32 -16.79 -35.31 21.63
C LEU A 32 -15.84 -34.50 22.50
N VAL A 33 -15.27 -33.42 21.97
CA VAL A 33 -14.40 -32.52 22.74
C VAL A 33 -15.16 -31.85 23.90
N CYS A 34 -16.42 -31.48 23.69
CA CYS A 34 -17.27 -30.91 24.74
C CYS A 34 -17.76 -31.97 25.74
N ALA A 35 -17.82 -33.23 25.36
CA ALA A 35 -18.23 -34.34 26.23
C ALA A 35 -17.12 -34.77 27.20
N ILE A 36 -15.84 -34.45 26.92
CA ILE A 36 -14.74 -34.73 27.84
C ILE A 36 -14.87 -33.82 29.06
N HIS A 37 -15.36 -34.38 30.17
CA HIS A 37 -15.48 -33.75 31.48
C HIS A 37 -15.08 -34.78 32.55
N PRO A 38 -14.43 -34.38 33.65
CA PRO A 38 -14.22 -35.28 34.78
C PRO A 38 -15.61 -35.71 35.28
N ILE A 39 -15.89 -37.00 35.20
CA ILE A 39 -17.15 -37.59 35.64
C ILE A 39 -17.05 -37.72 37.16
N PRO A 40 -18.03 -37.22 37.94
CA PRO A 40 -17.97 -37.33 39.40
C PRO A 40 -17.92 -38.81 39.84
N GLY A 41 -16.79 -39.23 40.40
CA GLY A 41 -16.57 -40.56 40.96
C GLY A 41 -15.09 -40.79 41.31
N GLN A 42 -14.80 -41.59 42.34
CA GLN A 42 -13.42 -41.95 42.70
C GLN A 42 -12.92 -43.08 41.81
N TYR A 43 -12.49 -42.73 40.60
CA TYR A 43 -11.84 -43.67 39.68
C TYR A 43 -10.33 -43.51 39.81
N VAL A 44 -9.71 -44.45 40.50
CA VAL A 44 -8.26 -44.49 40.71
C VAL A 44 -7.63 -45.32 39.59
N PHE A 45 -6.64 -44.76 38.90
CA PHE A 45 -5.84 -45.46 37.91
C PHE A 45 -4.40 -45.58 38.41
N THR A 46 -3.84 -46.79 38.39
CA THR A 46 -2.43 -47.01 38.73
C THR A 46 -1.56 -46.43 37.63
N TRP A 47 -1.07 -45.21 37.82
CA TRP A 47 -0.18 -44.56 36.87
C TRP A 47 1.25 -45.04 37.09
N THR A 48 1.65 -46.01 36.29
CA THR A 48 3.03 -46.48 36.23
C THR A 48 3.85 -45.56 35.34
N ALA A 49 4.58 -44.60 35.91
CA ALA A 49 5.57 -43.83 35.14
C ALA A 49 6.98 -44.31 35.46
N ARG A 50 7.81 -44.45 34.42
CA ARG A 50 9.25 -44.59 34.64
C ARG A 50 9.84 -43.21 34.88
N LEU A 51 10.51 -43.04 36.02
CA LEU A 51 11.21 -41.80 36.32
C LEU A 51 12.36 -41.63 35.32
N ALA A 52 12.40 -40.51 34.61
CA ALA A 52 13.18 -40.40 33.38
C ALA A 52 14.71 -40.33 33.57
N PHE A 53 15.21 -40.20 34.81
CA PHE A 53 16.64 -40.20 35.13
C PHE A 53 17.13 -41.50 35.79
N THR A 54 16.31 -42.12 36.64
CA THR A 54 16.67 -43.33 37.40
C THR A 54 16.14 -44.62 36.78
N TYR A 55 15.27 -44.55 35.76
CA TYR A 55 14.58 -45.69 35.13
C TYR A 55 13.80 -46.60 36.10
N VAL A 56 13.72 -46.23 37.37
CA VAL A 56 12.94 -46.94 38.39
C VAL A 56 11.45 -46.73 38.08
N PRO A 57 10.64 -47.80 38.02
CA PRO A 57 9.20 -47.67 37.91
C PRO A 57 8.66 -47.02 39.19
N SER A 58 8.09 -45.82 39.06
CA SER A 58 7.31 -45.18 40.11
C SER A 58 5.84 -45.47 39.83
N VAL A 59 5.21 -46.20 40.74
CA VAL A 59 3.77 -46.48 40.68
C VAL A 59 3.11 -45.48 41.62
N ALA A 60 2.30 -44.58 41.07
CA ALA A 60 1.45 -43.71 41.88
C ALA A 60 -0.01 -43.94 41.47
N ASP A 61 -0.87 -44.01 42.46
CA ASP A 61 -2.31 -43.99 42.25
C ASP A 61 -2.70 -42.56 41.83
N ALA A 62 -3.05 -42.40 40.55
CA ALA A 62 -3.44 -41.12 39.99
C ALA A 62 -4.94 -41.14 39.69
N ASP A 63 -5.62 -40.06 40.07
CA ASP A 63 -7.03 -39.90 39.80
C ASP A 63 -7.25 -39.73 38.29
N VAL A 64 -8.18 -40.50 37.70
CA VAL A 64 -8.52 -40.41 36.26
C VAL A 64 -9.00 -39.00 35.88
N ASP A 65 -9.62 -38.30 36.83
CA ASP A 65 -10.08 -36.92 36.70
C ASP A 65 -8.98 -35.95 36.29
N ILE A 66 -7.74 -36.23 36.68
CA ILE A 66 -6.58 -35.38 36.40
C ILE A 66 -6.12 -35.52 34.96
N ILE A 67 -6.13 -36.72 34.41
CA ILE A 67 -5.80 -36.95 32.99
C ILE A 67 -6.92 -36.40 32.10
N LEU A 68 -8.19 -36.54 32.52
CA LEU A 68 -9.34 -35.96 31.84
C LEU A 68 -9.40 -34.43 31.94
N SER A 69 -8.69 -33.82 32.88
CA SER A 69 -8.67 -32.37 33.05
C SER A 69 -7.79 -31.64 32.01
N ILE A 70 -6.76 -32.31 31.46
CA ILE A 70 -5.90 -31.76 30.40
C ILE A 70 -6.70 -31.46 29.10
N PRO A 71 -7.49 -32.40 28.54
CA PRO A 71 -8.31 -32.15 27.37
C PRO A 71 -9.45 -31.13 27.60
N MET A 72 -9.77 -30.74 28.84
CA MET A 72 -10.71 -29.64 29.08
C MET A 72 -10.22 -28.30 28.51
N PHE A 73 -8.90 -28.05 28.46
CA PHE A 73 -8.36 -26.83 27.84
C PHE A 73 -8.58 -26.79 26.34
N LEU A 74 -8.85 -27.92 25.70
CA LEU A 74 -9.20 -27.94 24.28
C LEU A 74 -10.44 -27.06 24.03
N ARG A 75 -11.36 -26.96 25.00
CA ARG A 75 -12.54 -26.08 24.93
C ARG A 75 -12.23 -24.59 24.76
N LEU A 76 -10.99 -24.14 24.97
CA LEU A 76 -10.58 -22.76 24.72
C LEU A 76 -10.81 -22.32 23.26
N TYR A 77 -10.88 -23.24 22.28
CA TYR A 77 -11.25 -22.87 20.90
C TYR A 77 -12.64 -22.21 20.83
N LEU A 78 -13.56 -22.56 21.75
CA LEU A 78 -14.90 -21.98 21.82
C LEU A 78 -14.85 -20.50 22.17
N ILE A 79 -13.91 -20.07 23.02
CA ILE A 79 -13.71 -18.65 23.35
C ILE A 79 -13.32 -17.88 22.08
N GLY A 80 -12.41 -18.43 21.28
CA GLY A 80 -12.07 -17.88 19.98
C GLY A 80 -13.30 -17.75 19.08
N ARG A 81 -14.13 -18.79 18.99
CA ARG A 81 -15.38 -18.78 18.21
C ARG A 81 -16.38 -17.71 18.70
N VAL A 82 -16.55 -17.55 20.00
CA VAL A 82 -17.45 -16.53 20.60
C VAL A 82 -16.91 -15.12 20.37
N MET A 83 -15.60 -14.90 20.54
CA MET A 83 -14.95 -13.63 20.24
C MET A 83 -15.15 -13.24 18.77
N LEU A 84 -15.03 -14.21 17.85
CA LEU A 84 -15.27 -14.01 16.42
C LEU A 84 -16.74 -13.67 16.12
N LEU A 85 -17.68 -14.36 16.77
CA LEU A 85 -19.12 -14.15 16.59
C LEU A 85 -19.59 -12.81 17.17
N HIS A 86 -18.98 -12.32 18.25
CA HIS A 86 -19.38 -11.07 18.90
C HIS A 86 -18.58 -9.85 18.40
N SER A 87 -17.56 -10.06 17.58
CA SER A 87 -16.79 -8.95 17.00
C SER A 87 -17.66 -8.21 15.98
N LYS A 88 -18.04 -6.97 16.33
CA LYS A 88 -18.82 -6.06 15.48
C LYS A 88 -18.18 -5.84 14.11
N LEU A 89 -16.86 -5.96 14.01
CA LEU A 89 -16.11 -5.79 12.75
C LEU A 89 -16.47 -6.84 11.69
N PHE A 90 -16.78 -8.09 12.09
CA PHE A 90 -17.05 -9.21 11.17
C PHE A 90 -18.52 -9.60 11.07
N THR A 91 -19.35 -9.09 11.97
CA THR A 91 -20.80 -9.34 11.98
C THR A 91 -21.62 -8.21 11.37
N ASP A 92 -21.01 -7.06 11.11
CA ASP A 92 -21.71 -5.94 10.49
C ASP A 92 -22.20 -6.26 9.07
N ALA A 93 -23.41 -5.79 8.75
CA ALA A 93 -24.02 -6.03 7.45
C ALA A 93 -23.21 -5.39 6.31
N SER A 94 -22.57 -4.25 6.57
CA SER A 94 -21.72 -3.55 5.61
C SER A 94 -20.49 -4.37 5.22
N SER A 95 -19.80 -4.97 6.21
CA SER A 95 -18.63 -5.79 5.95
C SER A 95 -19.02 -7.08 5.21
N ARG A 96 -20.14 -7.72 5.58
CA ARG A 96 -20.67 -8.89 4.85
C ARG A 96 -21.02 -8.58 3.40
N SER A 97 -21.63 -7.43 3.13
CA SER A 97 -21.94 -6.99 1.76
C SER A 97 -20.67 -6.78 0.94
N ILE A 98 -19.65 -6.12 1.49
CA ILE A 98 -18.36 -5.91 0.81
C ILE A 98 -17.65 -7.25 0.57
N GLY A 99 -17.72 -8.19 1.52
CA GLY A 99 -17.18 -9.53 1.36
C GLY A 99 -17.85 -10.32 0.24
N ALA A 100 -19.18 -10.26 0.13
CA ALA A 100 -19.93 -10.89 -0.95
C ALA A 100 -19.57 -10.33 -2.33
N LEU A 101 -19.44 -8.99 -2.44
CA LEU A 101 -19.00 -8.32 -3.67
C LEU A 101 -17.60 -8.77 -4.12
N ASN A 102 -16.70 -9.00 -3.16
CA ASN A 102 -15.34 -9.48 -3.44
C ASN A 102 -15.23 -11.02 -3.50
N LYS A 103 -16.34 -11.76 -3.37
CA LYS A 103 -16.37 -13.23 -3.26
C LYS A 103 -15.44 -13.77 -2.16
N ILE A 104 -15.29 -13.03 -1.05
CA ILE A 104 -14.47 -13.43 0.09
C ILE A 104 -15.37 -14.08 1.14
N ASN A 105 -15.09 -15.35 1.44
CA ASN A 105 -15.76 -16.06 2.53
C ASN A 105 -15.15 -15.67 3.89
N PHE A 106 -16.00 -15.27 4.84
CA PHE A 106 -15.60 -14.93 6.22
C PHE A 106 -15.20 -16.18 7.00
N ASN A 107 -13.98 -16.67 6.74
CA ASN A 107 -13.41 -17.83 7.41
C ASN A 107 -12.68 -17.45 8.70
N THR A 108 -12.59 -18.37 9.66
CA THR A 108 -11.82 -18.20 10.91
C THR A 108 -10.35 -17.85 10.65
N ARG A 109 -9.75 -18.43 9.60
CA ARG A 109 -8.39 -18.11 9.13
C ARG A 109 -8.26 -16.65 8.66
N PHE A 110 -9.26 -16.15 7.94
CA PHE A 110 -9.28 -14.76 7.48
C PHE A 110 -9.36 -13.79 8.67
N VAL A 111 -10.19 -14.12 9.66
CA VAL A 111 -10.30 -13.29 10.85
C VAL A 111 -9.02 -13.31 11.68
N MET A 112 -8.43 -14.47 11.91
CA MET A 112 -7.16 -14.56 12.64
C MET A 112 -6.05 -13.76 11.95
N LYS A 113 -5.98 -13.82 10.61
CA LYS A 113 -5.05 -13.01 9.81
C LYS A 113 -5.33 -11.50 9.96
N THR A 114 -6.59 -11.10 9.97
CA THR A 114 -7.01 -9.70 10.14
C THR A 114 -6.66 -9.19 11.54
N LEU A 115 -6.93 -9.98 12.57
CA LEU A 115 -6.61 -9.65 13.96
C LEU A 115 -5.09 -9.50 14.17
N MET A 116 -4.29 -10.40 13.60
CA MET A 116 -2.83 -10.31 13.58
C MET A 116 -2.29 -9.12 12.78
N THR A 117 -3.11 -8.50 11.92
CA THR A 117 -2.72 -7.32 11.13
C THR A 117 -3.04 -6.02 11.87
N ILE A 118 -4.22 -5.93 12.50
CA ILE A 118 -4.68 -4.73 13.19
C ILE A 118 -3.87 -4.47 14.47
N CYS A 119 -3.82 -5.44 15.38
CA CYS A 119 -3.18 -5.30 16.68
C CYS A 119 -2.34 -6.55 17.03
N PRO A 120 -1.26 -6.84 16.26
CA PRO A 120 -0.45 -8.03 16.47
C PRO A 120 0.11 -8.16 17.88
N GLY A 121 0.57 -7.06 18.48
CA GLY A 121 1.19 -7.07 19.81
C GLY A 121 0.23 -7.51 20.91
N THR A 122 -0.98 -6.94 20.95
CA THR A 122 -2.01 -7.30 21.94
C THR A 122 -2.42 -8.77 21.81
N VAL A 123 -2.57 -9.25 20.58
CA VAL A 123 -3.02 -10.62 20.30
C VAL A 123 -1.95 -11.63 20.68
N LEU A 124 -0.69 -11.38 20.31
CA LEU A 124 0.44 -12.20 20.71
C LEU A 124 0.62 -12.20 22.23
N LEU A 125 0.50 -11.05 22.89
CA LEU A 125 0.61 -10.95 24.34
C LEU A 125 -0.46 -11.76 25.07
N VAL A 126 -1.73 -11.62 24.67
CA VAL A 126 -2.85 -12.39 25.26
C VAL A 126 -2.65 -13.89 25.03
N PHE A 127 -2.23 -14.29 23.82
CA PHE A 127 -1.93 -15.67 23.49
C PHE A 127 -0.78 -16.22 24.33
N SER A 128 0.33 -15.48 24.46
CA SER A 128 1.48 -15.89 25.25
C SER A 128 1.11 -16.07 26.72
N ILE A 129 0.48 -15.08 27.36
CA ILE A 129 0.09 -15.15 28.78
C ILE A 129 -0.89 -16.31 29.04
N SER A 130 -1.91 -16.48 28.19
CA SER A 130 -2.86 -17.58 28.35
C SER A 130 -2.19 -18.94 28.18
N SER A 131 -1.35 -19.11 27.15
CA SER A 131 -0.58 -20.33 26.94
C SER A 131 0.35 -20.65 28.12
N TRP A 132 0.91 -19.61 28.76
CA TRP A 132 1.76 -19.74 29.93
C TRP A 132 1.03 -20.34 31.12
N ILE A 133 -0.14 -19.78 31.44
CA ILE A 133 -0.95 -20.22 32.58
C ILE A 133 -1.41 -21.67 32.36
N ILE A 134 -1.84 -22.00 31.13
CA ILE A 134 -2.30 -23.35 30.78
C ILE A 134 -1.15 -24.36 30.87
N ALA A 135 0.02 -24.04 30.30
CA ALA A 135 1.17 -24.93 30.34
C ALA A 135 1.69 -25.14 31.77
N ALA A 136 1.76 -24.07 32.58
CA ALA A 136 2.18 -24.13 33.97
C ALA A 136 1.23 -25.00 34.81
N TRP A 137 -0.08 -24.83 34.60
CA TRP A 137 -1.07 -25.67 35.25
C TRP A 137 -0.96 -27.13 34.81
N THR A 138 -0.75 -27.38 33.51
CA THR A 138 -0.63 -28.74 32.96
C THR A 138 0.61 -29.45 33.50
N VAL A 139 1.76 -28.78 33.58
CA VAL A 139 2.98 -29.37 34.18
C VAL A 139 2.80 -29.63 35.67
N ARG A 140 2.19 -28.70 36.42
CA ARG A 140 1.86 -28.92 37.83
C ARG A 140 1.04 -30.20 38.00
N VAL A 141 0.05 -30.40 37.14
CA VAL A 141 -0.82 -31.57 37.17
C VAL A 141 -0.06 -32.86 36.81
N CYS A 142 0.81 -32.84 35.78
CA CYS A 142 1.66 -33.98 35.42
C CYS A 142 2.64 -34.38 36.54
N GLU A 143 3.24 -33.41 37.25
CA GLU A 143 4.31 -33.67 38.24
C GLU A 143 3.78 -33.85 39.68
N ARG A 144 2.50 -33.52 39.96
CA ARG A 144 1.90 -33.53 41.32
C ARG A 144 2.10 -34.84 42.10
N TYR A 145 2.05 -35.99 41.42
CA TYR A 145 2.11 -37.30 42.07
C TYR A 145 3.50 -37.95 42.07
N HIS A 146 4.48 -37.34 41.41
CA HIS A 146 5.81 -37.94 41.20
C HIS A 146 6.97 -37.09 41.73
N ASP A 147 6.69 -35.87 42.20
CA ASP A 147 7.69 -35.02 42.83
C ASP A 147 7.75 -35.28 44.34
N LYS A 148 8.82 -35.94 44.80
CA LYS A 148 9.08 -36.20 46.23
C LYS A 148 9.59 -34.97 46.99
N GLN A 149 9.94 -33.89 46.28
CA GLN A 149 10.63 -32.73 46.84
C GLN A 149 9.77 -31.45 46.85
N GLU A 150 8.50 -31.55 46.41
CA GLU A 150 7.48 -30.48 46.34
C GLU A 150 7.85 -29.20 45.54
N VAL A 151 9.07 -29.09 45.00
CA VAL A 151 9.57 -27.87 44.34
C VAL A 151 8.86 -27.61 43.01
N THR A 152 8.66 -28.63 42.19
CA THR A 152 7.94 -28.52 40.89
C THR A 152 6.43 -28.65 41.06
N SER A 153 5.97 -29.19 42.20
CA SER A 153 4.56 -29.27 42.54
C SER A 153 3.93 -27.90 42.81
N ASN A 154 4.72 -26.92 43.28
CA ASN A 154 4.26 -25.56 43.56
C ASN A 154 3.92 -24.79 42.27
N PHE A 155 2.78 -24.07 42.28
CA PHE A 155 2.32 -23.32 41.10
C PHE A 155 3.32 -22.26 40.64
N LEU A 156 3.99 -21.59 41.59
CA LEU A 156 5.06 -20.63 41.31
C LEU A 156 6.28 -21.29 40.66
N GLY A 157 6.64 -22.52 41.08
CA GLY A 157 7.73 -23.30 40.50
C GLY A 157 7.41 -23.75 39.07
N ALA A 158 6.17 -24.20 38.81
CA ALA A 158 5.71 -24.55 37.47
C ALA A 158 5.63 -23.32 36.55
N MET A 159 5.15 -22.17 37.06
CA MET A 159 5.17 -20.89 36.34
C MET A 159 6.60 -20.47 35.98
N TRP A 160 7.55 -20.58 36.91
CA TRP A 160 8.97 -20.30 36.66
C TRP A 160 9.54 -21.21 35.57
N LEU A 161 9.34 -22.53 35.68
CA LEU A 161 9.82 -23.52 34.71
C LEU A 161 9.27 -23.27 33.29
N ILE A 162 7.97 -23.02 33.16
CA ILE A 162 7.35 -22.71 31.86
C ILE A 162 7.83 -21.35 31.35
N SER A 163 8.12 -20.39 32.23
CA SER A 163 8.70 -19.10 31.85
C SER A 163 10.05 -19.22 31.17
N ILE A 164 10.98 -19.89 31.81
CA ILE A 164 12.33 -20.09 31.28
C ILE A 164 12.32 -20.99 30.03
N THR A 165 11.38 -21.93 29.94
CA THR A 165 11.23 -22.84 28.78
C THR A 165 10.63 -22.11 27.58
N PHE A 166 9.59 -21.29 27.79
CA PHE A 166 8.94 -20.51 26.73
C PHE A 166 9.90 -19.49 26.11
N LEU A 167 10.72 -18.84 26.94
CA LEU A 167 11.78 -17.92 26.49
C LEU A 167 13.01 -18.65 25.92
N SER A 168 13.03 -20.00 25.94
CA SER A 168 14.16 -20.82 25.49
C SER A 168 15.49 -20.50 26.22
N ILE A 169 15.41 -20.14 27.52
CA ILE A 169 16.59 -19.88 28.37
C ILE A 169 17.12 -21.18 28.97
N GLY A 170 16.25 -21.94 29.65
CA GLY A 170 16.55 -23.26 30.21
C GLY A 170 17.74 -23.32 31.18
N TYR A 171 17.64 -22.65 32.33
CA TYR A 171 18.72 -22.66 33.36
C TYR A 171 19.07 -24.06 33.89
N GLY A 172 18.11 -25.00 33.90
CA GLY A 172 18.33 -26.37 34.37
C GLY A 172 18.27 -26.54 35.89
N ASP A 173 17.86 -25.51 36.62
CA ASP A 173 17.59 -25.50 38.05
C ASP A 173 16.36 -26.35 38.44
N MET A 174 15.36 -26.39 37.56
CA MET A 174 14.16 -27.21 37.70
C MET A 174 13.90 -27.97 36.40
N VAL A 175 13.62 -29.28 36.48
CA VAL A 175 13.40 -30.14 35.32
C VAL A 175 12.23 -31.09 35.60
N PRO A 176 11.28 -31.29 34.65
CA PRO A 176 10.19 -32.24 34.83
C PRO A 176 10.70 -33.68 34.84
N ASN A 177 10.23 -34.47 35.79
CA ASN A 177 10.64 -35.86 35.97
C ASN A 177 9.74 -36.84 35.19
N THR A 178 8.50 -36.45 34.91
CA THR A 178 7.51 -37.25 34.17
C THR A 178 7.60 -37.05 32.65
N TYR A 179 7.24 -38.08 31.88
CA TYR A 179 7.13 -37.96 30.41
C TYR A 179 6.05 -36.95 29.99
N CYS A 180 4.96 -36.84 30.76
CA CYS A 180 3.90 -35.85 30.58
C CYS A 180 4.47 -34.41 30.69
N GLY A 181 5.17 -34.11 31.78
CA GLY A 181 5.81 -32.80 31.99
C GLY A 181 6.86 -32.48 30.93
N LYS A 182 7.69 -33.45 30.55
CA LYS A 182 8.66 -33.30 29.44
C LYS A 182 7.98 -33.01 28.10
N GLY A 183 6.87 -33.68 27.80
CA GLY A 183 6.08 -33.43 26.60
C GLY A 183 5.50 -32.01 26.57
N VAL A 184 4.96 -31.54 27.70
CA VAL A 184 4.44 -30.17 27.82
C VAL A 184 5.56 -29.14 27.69
N CYS A 185 6.73 -29.36 28.28
CA CYS A 185 7.88 -28.47 28.12
C CYS A 185 8.36 -28.42 26.66
N LEU A 186 8.38 -29.55 25.94
CA LEU A 186 8.73 -29.59 24.52
C LEU A 186 7.73 -28.76 23.69
N LEU A 187 6.43 -28.96 23.89
CA LEU A 187 5.38 -28.20 23.20
C LEU A 187 5.47 -26.71 23.51
N THR A 188 5.73 -26.37 24.78
CA THR A 188 5.93 -24.98 25.23
C THR A 188 7.12 -24.34 24.52
N GLY A 189 8.24 -25.06 24.38
CA GLY A 189 9.41 -24.58 23.65
C GLY A 189 9.12 -24.32 22.16
N ILE A 190 8.42 -25.24 21.49
CA ILE A 190 8.01 -25.07 20.08
C ILE A 190 7.08 -23.84 19.93
N MET A 191 6.09 -23.71 20.82
CA MET A 191 5.18 -22.57 20.83
C MET A 191 5.90 -21.25 21.12
N GLY A 192 6.85 -21.25 22.05
CA GLY A 192 7.68 -20.11 22.39
C GLY A 192 8.52 -19.63 21.20
N ALA A 193 9.20 -20.55 20.51
CA ALA A 193 9.95 -20.26 19.29
C ALA A 193 9.06 -19.70 18.17
N GLY A 194 7.84 -20.24 18.00
CA GLY A 194 6.85 -19.70 17.07
C GLY A 194 6.41 -18.27 17.43
N CYS A 195 6.19 -18.00 18.72
CA CYS A 195 5.83 -16.67 19.20
C CYS A 195 6.96 -15.66 19.01
N THR A 196 8.20 -16.02 19.32
CA THR A 196 9.36 -15.12 19.12
C THR A 196 9.56 -14.79 17.64
N ALA A 197 9.43 -15.77 16.75
CA ALA A 197 9.48 -15.54 15.29
C ALA A 197 8.39 -14.56 14.81
N LEU A 198 7.17 -14.71 15.32
CA LEU A 198 6.07 -13.79 15.00
C LEU A 198 6.32 -12.37 15.54
N VAL A 199 6.84 -12.24 16.77
CA VAL A 199 7.20 -10.94 17.35
C VAL A 199 8.26 -10.25 16.49
N VAL A 200 9.32 -10.96 16.08
CA VAL A 200 10.37 -10.40 15.19
C VAL A 200 9.76 -9.93 13.87
N ALA A 201 8.88 -10.72 13.24
CA ALA A 201 8.21 -10.34 12.01
C ALA A 201 7.31 -9.10 12.17
N VAL A 202 6.64 -8.96 13.33
CA VAL A 202 5.81 -7.79 13.64
C VAL A 202 6.66 -6.56 13.87
N VAL A 203 7.74 -6.69 14.65
CA VAL A 203 8.68 -5.60 14.93
C VAL A 203 9.31 -5.12 13.63
N ALA A 204 9.76 -6.01 12.75
CA ALA A 204 10.30 -5.64 11.44
C ALA A 204 9.32 -4.76 10.64
N ARG A 205 8.05 -5.19 10.52
CA ARG A 205 7.01 -4.41 9.81
C ARG A 205 6.69 -3.07 10.47
N LYS A 206 6.80 -2.97 11.80
CA LYS A 206 6.54 -1.71 12.54
C LYS A 206 7.74 -0.76 12.51
N LEU A 207 8.95 -1.27 12.28
CA LEU A 207 10.16 -0.48 12.08
C LEU A 207 10.34 -0.02 10.63
N GLU A 208 9.64 -0.64 9.68
CA GLU A 208 9.58 -0.14 8.30
C GLU A 208 8.93 1.25 8.28
N LEU A 209 9.71 2.24 7.84
CA LEU A 209 9.24 3.61 7.65
C LEU A 209 8.08 3.62 6.64
N THR A 210 7.02 4.35 6.98
CA THR A 210 5.92 4.59 6.07
C THR A 210 6.39 5.36 4.82
N LYS A 211 5.61 5.30 3.74
CA LYS A 211 5.93 6.05 2.50
C LYS A 211 6.13 7.55 2.77
N ALA A 212 5.32 8.13 3.65
CA ALA A 212 5.41 9.54 4.02
C ALA A 212 6.67 9.84 4.86
N GLU A 213 6.95 9.04 5.89
CA GLU A 213 8.17 9.19 6.70
C GLU A 213 9.43 9.00 5.86
N LYS A 214 9.44 8.04 4.94
CA LYS A 214 10.55 7.82 4.01
C LYS A 214 10.75 9.02 3.09
N HIS A 215 9.69 9.67 2.64
CA HIS A 215 9.77 10.90 1.85
C HIS A 215 10.38 12.05 2.66
N VAL A 216 9.93 12.26 3.90
CA VAL A 216 10.49 13.26 4.82
C VAL A 216 11.95 12.97 5.13
N HIS A 217 12.30 11.70 5.39
CA HIS A 217 13.68 11.27 5.63
C HIS A 217 14.57 11.55 4.41
N ASN A 218 14.09 11.27 3.20
CA ASN A 218 14.82 11.55 1.97
C ASN A 218 15.07 13.05 1.79
N PHE A 219 14.03 13.87 1.95
CA PHE A 219 14.16 15.32 1.87
C PHE A 219 15.14 15.88 2.90
N MET A 220 15.11 15.34 4.12
CA MET A 220 16.07 15.70 5.17
C MET A 220 17.50 15.34 4.76
N MET A 221 17.71 14.15 4.20
CA MET A 221 19.01 13.69 3.71
C MET A 221 19.54 14.59 2.57
N ASP A 222 18.68 14.93 1.60
CA ASP A 222 19.02 15.82 0.47
C ASP A 222 19.43 17.20 0.95
N THR A 223 18.68 17.76 1.91
CA THR A 223 18.99 19.05 2.52
C THR A 223 20.35 19.03 3.23
N GLN A 224 20.64 17.95 3.98
CA GLN A 224 21.93 17.80 4.66
C GLN A 224 23.08 17.65 3.66
N LEU A 225 22.92 16.86 2.61
CA LEU A 225 23.93 16.71 1.56
C LEU A 225 24.21 18.03 0.84
N CYS A 226 23.19 18.79 0.49
CA CYS A 226 23.37 20.10 -0.13
C CYS A 226 24.22 21.03 0.76
N LYS A 227 23.97 21.04 2.08
CA LYS A 227 24.80 21.77 3.05
C LYS A 227 26.25 21.25 3.06
N ARG A 228 26.46 19.94 3.07
CA ARG A 228 27.81 19.33 3.01
C ARG A 228 28.54 19.71 1.72
N VAL A 229 27.89 19.64 0.57
CA VAL A 229 28.48 20.04 -0.73
C VAL A 229 28.93 21.49 -0.69
N LYS A 230 28.07 22.40 -0.24
CA LYS A 230 28.40 23.84 -0.13
C LYS A 230 29.59 24.09 0.79
N ASN A 231 29.62 23.47 1.97
CA ASN A 231 30.72 23.61 2.94
C ASN A 231 32.04 23.06 2.38
N THR A 232 32.01 21.88 1.77
CA THR A 232 33.22 21.28 1.21
C THR A 232 33.73 22.05 -0.01
N ALA A 233 32.82 22.53 -0.88
CA ALA A 233 33.18 23.40 -2.00
C ALA A 233 33.82 24.71 -1.52
N ALA A 234 33.29 25.32 -0.46
CA ALA A 234 33.89 26.50 0.15
C ALA A 234 35.31 26.22 0.68
N ASN A 235 35.54 25.05 1.28
CA ASN A 235 36.89 24.63 1.71
C ASN A 235 37.85 24.45 0.52
N VAL A 236 37.38 23.86 -0.59
CA VAL A 236 38.18 23.73 -1.82
C VAL A 236 38.61 25.10 -2.33
N LEU A 237 37.67 26.06 -2.43
CA LEU A 237 37.97 27.43 -2.86
C LEU A 237 38.94 28.13 -1.89
N ARG A 238 38.70 28.02 -0.59
CA ARG A 238 39.56 28.58 0.47
C ARG A 238 41.00 28.09 0.36
N GLU A 239 41.20 26.78 0.27
CA GLU A 239 42.55 26.21 0.20
C GLU A 239 43.21 26.51 -1.16
N THR A 240 42.46 26.55 -2.27
CA THR A 240 42.97 26.97 -3.59
C THR A 240 43.50 28.41 -3.54
N TRP A 241 42.73 29.32 -2.96
CA TRP A 241 43.13 30.71 -2.79
C TRP A 241 44.37 30.84 -1.89
N LEU A 242 44.45 30.11 -0.77
CA LEU A 242 45.60 30.15 0.12
C LEU A 242 46.87 29.59 -0.53
N ILE A 243 46.75 28.55 -1.36
CA ILE A 243 47.85 28.05 -2.19
C ILE A 243 48.31 29.15 -3.16
N TYR A 244 47.39 29.77 -3.89
CA TYR A 244 47.72 30.84 -4.85
C TYR A 244 48.41 32.02 -4.16
N LYS A 245 47.85 32.51 -3.05
CA LYS A 245 48.40 33.59 -2.23
C LYS A 245 49.85 33.30 -1.81
N HIS A 246 50.09 32.15 -1.20
CA HIS A 246 51.41 31.79 -0.69
C HIS A 246 52.43 31.38 -1.76
N THR A 247 52.00 31.15 -3.00
CA THR A 247 52.87 30.78 -4.12
C THR A 247 53.17 31.95 -5.06
N LYS A 248 52.21 32.88 -5.25
CA LYS A 248 52.30 33.95 -6.28
C LYS A 248 52.25 35.37 -5.72
N LEU A 249 51.61 35.62 -4.57
CA LEU A 249 51.43 36.98 -4.04
C LEU A 249 52.45 37.37 -2.95
N VAL A 250 53.29 36.44 -2.48
CA VAL A 250 54.28 36.71 -1.43
C VAL A 250 55.69 36.76 -2.02
N LYS A 251 56.47 37.77 -1.61
CA LYS A 251 57.83 38.05 -2.11
C LYS A 251 58.86 36.95 -1.80
N LYS A 252 58.64 36.16 -0.73
CA LYS A 252 59.41 34.94 -0.38
C LYS A 252 58.46 33.77 -0.18
N ILE A 253 58.69 32.67 -0.90
CA ILE A 253 57.82 31.49 -0.88
C ILE A 253 58.18 30.61 0.33
N ASP A 254 57.16 30.24 1.10
CA ASP A 254 57.30 29.46 2.33
C ASP A 254 56.81 28.02 2.09
N HIS A 255 57.70 27.13 1.64
CA HIS A 255 57.35 25.78 1.15
C HIS A 255 56.63 24.90 2.19
N ALA A 256 56.85 25.12 3.48
CA ALA A 256 56.16 24.39 4.55
C ALA A 256 54.66 24.75 4.62
N LYS A 257 54.32 26.04 4.50
CA LYS A 257 52.93 26.51 4.49
C LYS A 257 52.19 26.08 3.23
N VAL A 258 52.85 26.13 2.07
CA VAL A 258 52.28 25.67 0.79
C VAL A 258 51.94 24.17 0.87
N ARG A 259 52.85 23.32 1.37
CA ARG A 259 52.59 21.87 1.55
C ARG A 259 51.43 21.59 2.52
N LYS A 260 51.25 22.42 3.55
CA LYS A 260 50.12 22.30 4.49
C LYS A 260 48.79 22.60 3.79
N HIS A 261 48.71 23.68 3.01
CA HIS A 261 47.50 24.02 2.26
C HIS A 261 47.22 23.05 1.11
N GLN A 262 48.26 22.53 0.43
CA GLN A 262 48.10 21.46 -0.57
C GLN A 262 47.50 20.18 0.01
N ARG A 263 47.94 19.76 1.20
CA ARG A 263 47.35 18.59 1.89
C ARG A 263 45.87 18.83 2.23
N LYS A 264 45.54 20.01 2.76
CA LYS A 264 44.15 20.37 3.08
C LYS A 264 43.27 20.48 1.82
N PHE A 265 43.81 21.02 0.74
CA PHE A 265 43.14 21.08 -0.56
C PHE A 265 42.83 19.68 -1.08
N LEU A 266 43.81 18.76 -1.07
CA LEU A 266 43.60 17.39 -1.51
C LEU A 266 42.54 16.67 -0.65
N GLN A 267 42.58 16.87 0.67
CA GLN A 267 41.56 16.37 1.59
C GLN A 267 40.17 16.93 1.26
N ALA A 268 40.04 18.23 1.00
CA ALA A 268 38.78 18.85 0.62
C ALA A 268 38.24 18.34 -0.73
N ILE A 269 39.12 18.09 -1.71
CA ILE A 269 38.74 17.48 -2.99
C ILE A 269 38.26 16.04 -2.80
N HIS A 270 38.96 15.24 -1.98
CA HIS A 270 38.53 13.88 -1.67
C HIS A 270 37.17 13.86 -0.95
N GLN A 271 36.99 14.74 0.02
CA GLN A 271 35.70 14.92 0.70
C GLN A 271 34.59 15.33 -0.31
N LEU A 272 34.87 16.26 -1.22
CA LEU A 272 33.88 16.70 -2.21
C LEU A 272 33.47 15.55 -3.14
N ARG A 273 34.44 14.73 -3.57
CA ARG A 273 34.18 13.53 -4.37
C ARG A 273 33.33 12.52 -3.60
N SER A 274 33.64 12.27 -2.33
CA SER A 274 32.83 11.36 -1.50
C SER A 274 31.39 11.84 -1.34
N VAL A 275 31.18 13.13 -1.01
CA VAL A 275 29.83 13.69 -0.89
C VAL A 275 29.10 13.68 -2.24
N LYS A 276 29.80 13.87 -3.36
CA LYS A 276 29.21 13.75 -4.70
C LYS A 276 28.77 12.31 -5.00
N MET A 277 29.52 11.30 -4.56
CA MET A 277 29.10 9.91 -4.67
C MET A 277 27.83 9.65 -3.85
N ASP A 278 27.77 10.13 -2.60
CA ASP A 278 26.56 10.03 -1.76
C ASP A 278 25.34 10.68 -2.45
N VAL A 279 25.52 11.87 -3.05
CA VAL A 279 24.47 12.58 -3.80
C VAL A 279 24.01 11.76 -5.01
N ASN A 280 24.93 11.15 -5.75
CA ASN A 280 24.57 10.32 -6.90
C ASN A 280 23.83 9.05 -6.47
N GLU A 281 24.20 8.44 -5.34
CA GLU A 281 23.52 7.28 -4.78
C GLU A 281 22.10 7.62 -4.32
N LEU A 282 21.92 8.78 -3.69
CA LEU A 282 20.59 9.30 -3.35
C LEU A 282 19.78 9.73 -4.57
N ASN A 283 20.39 10.14 -5.67
CA ASN A 283 19.66 10.47 -6.89
C ASN A 283 19.39 9.26 -7.79
N ASN A 284 19.96 8.08 -7.50
CA ASN A 284 19.78 6.90 -8.33
C ASN A 284 18.31 6.46 -8.31
N PRO A 285 17.61 6.46 -9.46
CA PRO A 285 16.19 6.15 -9.52
C PRO A 285 15.86 4.68 -9.18
N THR A 286 16.86 3.81 -9.13
CA THR A 286 16.72 2.37 -8.85
C THR A 286 16.53 2.06 -7.36
N SER A 287 16.98 2.92 -6.45
CA SER A 287 16.80 2.79 -4.99
C SER A 287 15.56 3.55 -4.48
N HIS A 288 15.03 4.47 -5.29
CA HIS A 288 13.79 5.16 -5.04
C HIS A 288 12.61 4.29 -5.40
N CYS A 289 12.07 3.63 -4.37
CA CYS A 289 10.68 3.17 -4.24
C CYS A 289 9.91 3.12 -5.56
N ALA A 290 9.50 1.94 -6.01
CA ALA A 290 8.55 1.75 -7.12
C ALA A 290 7.35 2.74 -7.08
N SER A 291 6.98 3.25 -5.91
CA SER A 291 5.96 4.29 -5.74
C SER A 291 6.32 5.71 -6.20
N ALA A 292 7.59 6.11 -6.22
CA ALA A 292 8.04 7.37 -6.82
C ALA A 292 8.04 7.29 -8.36
N LEU A 293 8.39 6.11 -8.90
CA LEU A 293 8.19 5.80 -10.31
C LEU A 293 6.70 5.84 -10.66
N LEU A 294 5.83 5.24 -9.83
CA LEU A 294 4.38 5.30 -10.04
C LEU A 294 3.82 6.73 -9.98
N LEU A 295 4.28 7.56 -9.03
CA LEU A 295 3.86 8.97 -8.96
C LEU A 295 4.37 9.77 -10.16
N LYS A 296 5.62 9.56 -10.58
CA LYS A 296 6.15 10.17 -11.82
C LYS A 296 5.38 9.69 -13.04
N THR A 297 5.05 8.41 -13.12
CA THR A 297 4.24 7.83 -14.22
C THR A 297 2.83 8.41 -14.21
N GLN A 298 2.24 8.61 -13.03
CA GLN A 298 0.92 9.23 -12.90
C GLN A 298 0.94 10.70 -13.32
N ASN A 299 1.95 11.48 -12.92
CA ASN A 299 2.10 12.86 -13.38
C ASN A 299 2.35 12.94 -14.89
N VAL A 300 3.23 12.10 -15.44
CA VAL A 300 3.46 12.01 -16.89
C VAL A 300 2.20 11.58 -17.62
N MET A 301 1.40 10.68 -17.04
CA MET A 301 0.12 10.27 -17.61
C MET A 301 -0.89 11.42 -17.60
N TYR A 302 -0.95 12.22 -16.54
CA TYR A 302 -1.79 13.42 -16.49
C TYR A 302 -1.36 14.46 -17.53
N ASP A 303 -0.06 14.72 -17.68
CA ASP A 303 0.47 15.64 -18.69
C ASP A 303 0.14 15.13 -20.12
N LEU A 304 0.31 13.83 -20.37
CA LEU A 304 -0.02 13.22 -21.67
C LEU A 304 -1.53 13.28 -21.97
N VAL A 305 -2.38 13.02 -20.97
CA VAL A 305 -3.84 13.12 -21.13
C VAL A 305 -4.25 14.57 -21.39
N SER A 306 -3.63 15.53 -20.72
CA SER A 306 -3.86 16.96 -20.98
C SER A 306 -3.47 17.34 -22.41
N GLU A 307 -2.31 16.89 -22.88
CA GLU A 307 -1.86 17.15 -24.26
C GLU A 307 -2.76 16.46 -25.30
N LEU A 308 -3.24 15.25 -25.02
CA LEU A 308 -4.22 14.55 -25.85
C LEU A 308 -5.56 15.28 -25.91
N GLN A 309 -6.01 15.85 -24.79
CA GLN A 309 -7.26 16.58 -24.73
C GLN A 309 -7.17 17.90 -25.50
N GLU A 310 -6.06 18.62 -25.40
CA GLU A 310 -5.78 19.81 -26.21
C GLU A 310 -5.75 19.49 -27.71
N ARG A 311 -5.10 18.37 -28.10
CA ARG A 311 -5.11 17.88 -29.48
C ARG A 311 -6.51 17.50 -29.96
N SER A 312 -7.32 16.87 -29.09
CA SER A 312 -8.71 16.52 -29.41
C SER A 312 -9.54 17.77 -29.67
N GLU A 313 -9.42 18.78 -28.82
CA GLU A 313 -10.13 20.05 -29.01
C GLU A 313 -9.71 20.77 -30.29
N GLU A 314 -8.42 20.69 -30.68
CA GLU A 314 -7.98 21.21 -31.96
C GLU A 314 -8.54 20.43 -33.15
N LEU A 315 -8.61 19.09 -33.05
CA LEU A 315 -9.23 18.26 -34.07
C LEU A 315 -10.73 18.54 -34.22
N ASP A 316 -11.47 18.68 -33.12
CA ASP A 316 -12.89 19.04 -33.15
C ASP A 316 -13.11 20.41 -33.80
N LYS A 317 -12.26 21.40 -33.53
CA LYS A 317 -12.29 22.69 -34.23
C LYS A 317 -12.07 22.53 -35.74
N ARG A 318 -11.11 21.71 -36.15
CA ARG A 318 -10.85 21.45 -37.59
C ARG A 318 -12.03 20.74 -38.24
N ILE A 319 -12.65 19.78 -37.55
CA ILE A 319 -13.87 19.10 -38.03
C ILE A 319 -15.01 20.11 -38.18
N GLY A 320 -15.26 20.97 -37.19
CA GLY A 320 -16.25 22.04 -37.30
C GLY A 320 -16.00 22.96 -38.50
N THR A 321 -14.75 23.39 -38.72
CA THR A 321 -14.44 24.20 -39.93
C THR A 321 -14.62 23.45 -41.25
N LEU A 322 -14.49 22.12 -41.26
CA LEU A 322 -14.75 21.30 -42.43
C LEU A 322 -16.26 21.13 -42.65
N GLU A 323 -17.03 20.97 -41.58
CA GLU A 323 -18.50 20.95 -41.61
C GLU A 323 -19.04 22.28 -42.15
N ASP A 324 -18.57 23.42 -41.65
CA ASP A 324 -18.95 24.75 -42.15
C ASP A 324 -18.66 24.92 -43.65
N LYS A 325 -17.47 24.47 -44.09
CA LYS A 325 -17.09 24.50 -45.50
C LYS A 325 -18.00 23.59 -46.33
N LEU A 326 -18.32 22.40 -45.85
CA LEU A 326 -19.19 21.46 -46.53
C LEU A 326 -20.62 22.01 -46.64
N GLU A 327 -21.12 22.65 -45.59
CA GLU A 327 -22.42 23.32 -45.58
C GLU A 327 -22.45 24.49 -46.57
N SER A 328 -21.37 25.28 -46.63
CA SER A 328 -21.25 26.34 -47.65
C SER A 328 -21.30 25.78 -49.07
N VAL A 329 -20.60 24.67 -49.35
CA VAL A 329 -20.63 24.00 -50.66
C VAL A 329 -22.03 23.46 -50.96
N SER A 330 -22.68 22.82 -49.98
CA SER A 330 -24.05 22.34 -50.10
C SER A 330 -25.03 23.48 -50.45
N SER A 331 -24.92 24.62 -49.76
CA SER A 331 -25.76 25.80 -50.03
C SER A 331 -25.54 26.38 -51.43
N THR A 332 -24.28 26.44 -51.90
CA THR A 332 -23.99 26.88 -53.27
C THR A 332 -24.52 25.91 -54.33
N LEU A 333 -24.47 24.60 -54.07
CA LEU A 333 -25.07 23.57 -54.92
C LEU A 333 -26.61 23.67 -54.96
N GLN A 334 -27.25 23.99 -53.84
CA GLN A 334 -28.70 24.23 -53.80
C GLN A 334 -29.11 25.54 -54.48
N ALA A 335 -28.26 26.57 -54.44
CA ALA A 335 -28.52 27.86 -55.11
C ALA A 335 -28.27 27.82 -56.63
N LEU A 336 -27.40 26.91 -57.11
CA LEU A 336 -27.04 26.76 -58.51
C LEU A 336 -28.24 26.58 -59.47
N PRO A 337 -29.23 25.69 -59.20
CA PRO A 337 -30.43 25.57 -60.04
C PRO A 337 -31.23 26.87 -60.17
N CYS A 338 -31.32 27.66 -59.10
CA CYS A 338 -32.03 28.93 -59.11
C CYS A 338 -31.29 29.98 -59.96
N LEU A 339 -29.96 30.06 -59.83
CA LEU A 339 -29.13 30.94 -60.65
C LEU A 339 -29.15 30.55 -62.13
N ILE A 340 -29.15 29.25 -62.43
CA ILE A 340 -29.30 28.74 -63.81
C ILE A 340 -30.68 29.12 -64.36
N SER A 341 -31.75 28.97 -63.57
CA SER A 341 -33.10 29.39 -63.99
C SER A 341 -33.19 30.90 -64.23
N GLN A 342 -32.55 31.72 -63.38
CA GLN A 342 -32.50 33.16 -63.56
C GLN A 342 -31.73 33.54 -64.83
N ALA A 343 -30.56 32.95 -65.07
CA ALA A 343 -29.79 33.18 -66.28
C ALA A 343 -30.55 32.77 -67.55
N ILE A 344 -31.27 31.64 -67.53
CA ILE A 344 -32.12 31.21 -68.65
C ILE A 344 -33.26 32.21 -68.88
N SER A 345 -33.93 32.66 -67.81
CA SER A 345 -35.02 33.64 -67.92
C SER A 345 -34.54 35.00 -68.43
N GLN A 346 -33.36 35.44 -68.01
CA GLN A 346 -32.75 36.69 -68.42
C GLN A 346 -32.29 36.63 -69.87
N GLN A 347 -31.73 35.48 -70.30
CA GLN A 347 -31.40 35.24 -71.70
C GLN A 347 -32.67 35.20 -72.59
N GLN A 348 -33.79 34.68 -72.08
CA GLN A 348 -35.08 34.73 -72.79
C GLN A 348 -35.63 36.16 -72.88
N GLN A 349 -35.51 36.97 -71.83
CA GLN A 349 -35.91 38.38 -71.82
C GLN A 349 -35.06 39.23 -72.78
N ASP A 350 -33.74 39.04 -72.79
CA ASP A 350 -32.84 39.73 -73.74
C ASP A 350 -33.14 39.36 -75.20
N LEU A 351 -33.55 38.11 -75.47
CA LEU A 351 -33.98 37.67 -76.80
C LEU A 351 -35.30 38.33 -77.21
N LEU A 352 -36.21 38.53 -76.26
CA LEU A 352 -37.49 39.22 -76.46
C LEU A 352 -37.30 40.73 -76.67
N ASP A 353 -36.46 41.39 -75.87
CA ASP A 353 -36.13 42.81 -76.02
C ASP A 353 -35.34 43.08 -77.33
N GLY A 354 -34.48 42.14 -77.73
CA GLY A 354 -33.83 42.16 -79.04
C GLY A 354 -34.80 42.07 -80.23
N PHE A 355 -35.95 41.40 -80.05
CA PHE A 355 -37.03 41.36 -81.04
C PHE A 355 -37.82 42.68 -81.10
N VAL A 356 -38.05 43.33 -79.95
CA VAL A 356 -38.77 44.61 -79.88
C VAL A 356 -37.92 45.76 -80.44
N HIS A 357 -36.60 45.74 -80.27
CA HIS A 357 -35.71 46.77 -80.79
C HIS A 357 -35.44 46.71 -82.32
N ARG A 358 -35.86 45.65 -83.02
CA ARG A 358 -35.65 45.51 -84.48
C ARG A 358 -36.67 46.28 -85.33
N TYR A 359 -37.68 46.91 -84.73
CA TYR A 359 -38.71 47.69 -85.43
C TYR A 359 -38.80 49.16 -84.96
N ARG A 360 -37.77 49.99 -85.21
CA ARG A 360 -38.00 51.43 -85.45
C ARG A 360 -36.80 52.14 -86.10
N PRO A 361 -36.99 52.87 -87.22
CA PRO A 361 -35.89 53.50 -87.96
C PRO A 361 -35.61 54.95 -87.53
N ALA A 362 -34.46 55.43 -87.99
CA ALA A 362 -33.64 56.56 -87.53
C ALA A 362 -34.21 57.98 -87.73
N SER A 363 -33.81 58.89 -86.83
CA SER A 363 -33.62 60.32 -87.15
C SER A 363 -32.70 61.04 -86.15
N LEU A 364 -31.69 61.70 -86.72
CA LEU A 364 -30.93 62.90 -86.31
C LEU A 364 -30.94 63.38 -84.84
N GLY A 365 -29.74 63.74 -84.33
CA GLY A 365 -29.63 64.85 -83.38
C GLY A 365 -28.43 64.83 -82.42
N SER A 366 -27.35 65.51 -82.81
CA SER A 366 -26.72 66.60 -82.04
C SER A 366 -26.25 66.39 -80.59
N GLU A 367 -24.93 66.49 -80.43
CA GLU A 367 -24.17 67.33 -79.47
C GLU A 367 -24.29 67.21 -77.92
N ARG A 368 -23.10 67.43 -77.30
CA ARG A 368 -22.81 67.97 -75.94
C ARG A 368 -22.94 66.98 -74.76
N SER A 369 -22.12 67.02 -73.71
CA SER A 369 -20.97 67.86 -73.33
C SER A 369 -20.39 67.39 -71.98
N TRP A 370 -19.06 67.44 -71.84
CA TRP A 370 -18.28 68.00 -70.72
C TRP A 370 -18.48 67.56 -69.24
N THR A 371 -17.37 67.00 -68.72
CA THR A 371 -16.68 67.04 -67.39
C THR A 371 -16.81 68.33 -66.52
N PRO A 372 -16.16 68.50 -65.32
CA PRO A 372 -15.76 67.60 -64.20
C PRO A 372 -15.83 68.20 -62.75
N SER A 373 -15.41 67.38 -61.76
CA SER A 373 -14.54 67.71 -60.59
C SER A 373 -15.09 68.37 -59.30
N ARG A 374 -14.79 67.73 -58.15
CA ARG A 374 -13.89 68.26 -57.08
C ARG A 374 -13.77 67.25 -55.91
N ARG A 375 -12.53 66.80 -55.58
CA ARG A 375 -11.68 67.21 -54.42
C ARG A 375 -12.14 66.62 -53.06
N ARG A 376 -11.28 66.13 -52.15
CA ARG A 376 -9.81 66.04 -52.06
C ARG A 376 -9.45 65.25 -50.78
N ARG A 377 -8.31 64.55 -50.84
CA ARG A 377 -7.25 64.39 -49.82
C ARG A 377 -7.45 63.51 -48.56
N SER A 378 -6.79 62.35 -48.63
CA SER A 378 -5.88 61.72 -47.64
C SER A 378 -4.68 62.65 -47.28
N PRO A 379 -3.64 62.29 -46.46
CA PRO A 379 -3.25 60.96 -45.93
C PRO A 379 -2.62 60.88 -44.50
N SER A 380 -2.42 59.63 -44.03
CA SER A 380 -1.24 59.04 -43.33
C SER A 380 -0.46 59.83 -42.27
N THR A 381 -0.17 59.25 -41.09
CA THR A 381 1.03 58.43 -40.73
C THR A 381 1.10 58.21 -39.20
N ALA A 382 1.69 57.08 -38.76
CA ALA A 382 1.82 56.53 -37.39
C ALA A 382 2.89 57.23 -36.49
N PRO A 383 3.52 56.59 -35.47
CA PRO A 383 3.07 55.88 -34.25
C PRO A 383 3.67 56.51 -32.95
N HIS A 384 3.24 56.08 -31.74
CA HIS A 384 4.02 56.30 -30.52
C HIS A 384 4.00 55.12 -29.54
N THR A 385 5.17 54.91 -28.95
CA THR A 385 5.58 53.90 -27.97
C THR A 385 5.39 54.36 -26.52
N SER A 386 5.54 53.37 -25.63
CA SER A 386 6.20 53.39 -24.31
C SER A 386 5.43 53.77 -23.03
N SER A 387 5.43 52.79 -22.10
CA SER A 387 5.62 52.90 -20.63
C SER A 387 4.52 53.63 -19.83
N ASP A 388 4.17 53.32 -18.58
CA ASP A 388 4.84 52.60 -17.51
C ASP A 388 3.82 52.28 -16.39
N SER A 389 4.11 51.23 -15.61
CA SER A 389 3.83 51.10 -14.16
C SER A 389 2.40 51.06 -13.59
N GLY A 390 2.13 49.98 -12.84
CA GLY A 390 1.02 49.78 -11.91
C GLY A 390 0.97 48.35 -11.40
#